data_AF-A0A973M7Q7-F1
#
_entry.id   AF-A0A973M7Q7-F1
#
_cell.length_a   1.000
_cell.length_b   1.000
_cell.length_c   1.000
_cell.angle_alpha   90.00
_cell.angle_beta   90.00
_cell.angle_gamma   90.00
#
_symmetry.space_group_name_H-M   'P 1'
#
loop_
_entity.id
_entity.type
_entity.pdbx_description
1 polymer ?
#
loop_
_entity_poly.entity_id
_entity_poly.type
_entity_poly.pdbx_seq_one_letter_code
_entity_poly.pdbx_strand_id
1 'polypeptide(L)'
;MQSLGSQNPAPARSGFRIGALGLSVLVLAFLVAVIFAANRNEVIGWIVAIISFAWLLFAAFVFFTVRGASRRARARFEEAARQFGRAPSMSGGTTAEEARTVDEVRDLKLDHSFKIIQVQERVVRENLGKDPEQVARALETIQITAANARDMLRPDGGEPVAGTVVDEG
;
A
#
# COMPACT_ATOMS: atom_id res chain seq x y z
N MET A 1 -1.79 -19.29 -44.20
CA MET A 1 -0.82 -18.22 -43.91
C MET A 1 -1.58 -16.90 -43.84
N GLN A 2 -1.80 -16.36 -42.65
CA GLN A 2 -2.42 -15.05 -42.46
C GLN A 2 -1.59 -14.30 -41.41
N SER A 3 -1.00 -13.21 -41.88
CA SER A 3 -0.15 -12.28 -41.13
C SER A 3 -1.04 -11.45 -40.20
N LEU A 4 -0.87 -11.59 -38.89
CA LEU A 4 -1.47 -10.70 -37.91
C LEU A 4 -0.50 -9.55 -37.67
N GLY A 5 -0.96 -8.37 -38.06
CA GLY A 5 -0.21 -7.13 -38.06
C GLY A 5 0.37 -6.77 -36.69
N SER A 6 1.62 -6.33 -36.75
CA SER A 6 2.38 -5.69 -35.69
C SER A 6 1.63 -4.47 -35.14
N GLN A 7 0.99 -4.61 -33.98
CA GLN A 7 0.51 -3.45 -33.24
C GLN A 7 1.68 -2.85 -32.45
N ASN A 8 2.18 -1.74 -32.98
CA ASN A 8 3.19 -0.91 -32.34
C ASN A 8 2.56 -0.21 -31.10
N PRO A 9 3.08 -0.36 -29.87
CA PRO A 9 2.57 0.40 -28.74
C PRO A 9 3.00 1.86 -28.84
N ALA A 10 2.02 2.77 -28.91
CA ALA A 10 2.25 4.21 -28.89
C ALA A 10 2.88 4.65 -27.54
N PRO A 11 3.90 5.53 -27.53
CA PRO A 11 4.51 6.00 -26.29
C PRO A 11 3.65 7.09 -25.64
N ALA A 12 2.76 6.71 -24.71
CA ALA A 12 2.09 7.66 -23.83
C ALA A 12 3.05 8.13 -22.71
N ARG A 13 3.93 9.09 -23.01
CA ARG A 13 4.76 9.79 -22.01
C ARG A 13 4.80 11.29 -22.27
N SER A 14 3.64 11.95 -22.25
CA SER A 14 3.54 13.42 -22.42
C SER A 14 2.65 14.12 -21.37
N GLY A 15 1.92 13.40 -20.52
CA GLY A 15 1.01 14.03 -19.54
C GLY A 15 1.71 14.70 -18.35
N PHE A 16 2.92 14.26 -17.98
CA PHE A 16 3.58 14.72 -16.75
C PHE A 16 4.21 16.13 -16.87
N ARG A 17 4.61 16.55 -18.07
CA ARG A 17 5.30 17.83 -18.28
C ARG A 17 4.33 19.02 -18.31
N ILE A 18 3.12 18.82 -18.82
CA ILE A 18 2.07 19.85 -18.89
C ILE A 18 1.51 20.12 -17.49
N GLY A 19 1.32 19.08 -16.66
CA GLY A 19 0.89 19.24 -15.27
C GLY A 19 1.89 20.01 -14.41
N ALA A 20 3.19 19.79 -14.60
CA ALA A 20 4.23 20.50 -13.85
C ALA A 20 4.32 21.99 -14.22
N LEU A 21 4.17 22.32 -15.51
CA LEU A 21 4.16 23.71 -15.98
C LEU A 21 2.95 24.48 -15.46
N GLY A 22 1.74 23.90 -15.55
CA GLY A 22 0.53 24.52 -15.02
C GLY A 22 0.58 24.76 -13.51
N LEU A 23 1.13 23.81 -12.75
CA LEU A 23 1.32 23.96 -11.30
C LEU A 23 2.28 25.11 -10.97
N SER A 24 3.38 25.25 -11.72
CA SER A 24 4.36 26.32 -11.48
C SER A 24 3.77 27.73 -11.69
N VAL A 25 2.92 27.90 -12.70
CA VAL A 25 2.23 29.16 -12.99
C VAL A 25 1.22 29.50 -11.90
N LEU A 26 0.47 28.51 -11.39
CA LEU A 26 -0.47 28.71 -10.28
C LEU A 26 0.24 29.09 -8.98
N VAL A 27 1.38 28.44 -8.67
CA VAL A 27 2.20 28.77 -7.51
C VAL A 27 2.75 30.19 -7.63
N LEU A 28 3.22 30.60 -8.81
CA LEU A 28 3.73 31.94 -9.04
C LEU A 28 2.62 33.01 -8.88
N ALA A 29 1.44 32.78 -9.46
CA ALA A 29 0.30 33.68 -9.32
C ALA A 29 -0.16 33.80 -7.86
N PHE A 30 -0.13 32.70 -7.11
CA PHE A 30 -0.42 32.69 -5.68
C PHE A 30 0.59 33.53 -4.89
N LEU A 31 1.90 33.36 -5.13
CA LEU A 31 2.94 34.17 -4.48
C LEU A 31 2.74 35.67 -4.76
N VAL A 32 2.44 36.05 -6.00
CA VAL A 32 2.16 37.45 -6.36
C VAL A 32 0.94 37.99 -5.61
N ALA A 33 -0.15 37.22 -5.52
CA ALA A 33 -1.34 37.61 -4.80
C ALA A 33 -1.08 37.82 -3.29
N VAL A 34 -0.28 36.95 -2.68
CA VAL A 34 0.13 37.06 -1.27
C VAL A 34 0.96 38.33 -1.04
N ILE A 35 1.92 38.63 -1.91
CA ILE A 35 2.75 39.85 -1.83
C ILE A 35 1.87 41.10 -1.96
N PHE A 36 0.91 41.10 -2.89
CA PHE A 36 0.00 42.22 -3.08
C PHE A 36 -0.97 42.41 -1.89
N ALA A 37 -1.42 41.31 -1.29
CA ALA A 37 -2.23 41.33 -0.07
C ALA A 37 -1.43 41.87 1.14
N ALA A 38 -0.17 41.47 1.28
CA ALA A 38 0.76 41.99 2.31
C ALA A 38 1.01 43.48 2.17
N ASN A 39 1.06 43.99 0.94
CA ASN A 39 1.25 45.42 0.71
C ASN A 39 0.00 46.27 1.00
N ARG A 40 -1.20 45.73 0.84
CA ARG A 40 -2.46 46.48 1.02
C ARG A 40 -3.00 46.43 2.46
N ASN A 41 -2.70 45.36 3.21
CA ASN A 41 -3.09 45.23 4.60
C ASN A 41 -2.01 44.45 5.37
N GLU A 42 -1.07 45.17 5.98
CA GLU A 42 0.16 44.60 6.57
C GLU A 42 -0.12 43.35 7.42
N VAL A 43 -1.03 43.43 8.39
CA VAL A 43 -1.28 42.31 9.31
C VAL A 43 -1.88 41.08 8.61
N ILE A 44 -2.92 41.26 7.79
CA ILE A 44 -3.60 40.13 7.14
C ILE A 44 -2.69 39.49 6.10
N GLY A 45 -1.96 40.28 5.31
CA GLY A 45 -1.11 39.71 4.29
C GLY A 45 0.17 39.07 4.85
N TRP A 46 0.70 39.52 6.00
CA TRP A 46 1.76 38.80 6.72
C TRP A 46 1.27 37.44 7.26
N ILE A 47 0.04 37.36 7.77
CA ILE A 47 -0.56 36.07 8.19
C ILE A 47 -0.69 35.12 7.00
N VAL A 48 -1.24 35.61 5.89
CA VAL A 48 -1.39 34.81 4.67
C VAL A 48 -0.01 34.39 4.14
N ALA A 49 0.99 35.26 4.17
CA ALA A 49 2.35 34.95 3.72
C ALA A 49 3.00 33.83 4.54
N ILE A 50 2.91 33.89 5.88
CA ILE A 50 3.46 32.86 6.77
C ILE A 50 2.78 31.50 6.53
N ILE A 51 1.44 31.48 6.46
CA ILE A 51 0.67 30.25 6.23
C ILE A 51 1.02 29.65 4.86
N SER A 52 1.09 30.49 3.83
CA SER A 52 1.47 30.10 2.48
C SER A 52 2.87 29.51 2.41
N PHE A 53 3.82 30.13 3.10
CA PHE A 53 5.20 29.65 3.17
C PHE A 53 5.30 28.29 3.89
N ALA A 54 4.55 28.11 4.97
CA ALA A 54 4.48 26.83 5.68
C ALA A 54 3.94 25.70 4.78
N TRP A 55 2.88 25.97 4.01
CA TRP A 55 2.34 25.01 3.04
C TRP A 55 3.32 24.68 1.91
N LEU A 56 4.07 25.67 1.44
CA LEU A 56 5.08 25.46 0.39
C LEU A 56 6.22 24.57 0.88
N LEU A 57 6.71 24.80 2.11
CA LEU A 57 7.72 23.94 2.73
C LEU A 57 7.20 22.51 2.93
N PHE A 58 5.95 22.35 3.39
CA PHE A 58 5.32 21.05 3.54
C PHE A 58 5.22 20.31 2.20
N ALA A 59 4.74 20.97 1.16
CA ALA A 59 4.65 20.40 -0.19
C ALA A 59 6.04 20.01 -0.74
N ALA A 60 7.05 20.85 -0.54
CA ALA A 60 8.42 20.56 -0.93
C ALA A 60 8.96 19.32 -0.18
N PHE A 61 8.76 19.25 1.14
CA PHE A 61 9.14 18.10 1.95
C PHE A 61 8.49 16.80 1.46
N VAL A 62 7.17 16.81 1.20
CA VAL A 62 6.45 15.66 0.64
C VAL A 62 6.98 15.28 -0.75
N PHE A 63 7.24 16.27 -1.60
CA PHE A 63 7.79 16.03 -2.93
C PHE A 63 9.17 15.38 -2.88
N PHE A 64 10.07 15.87 -2.02
CA PHE A 64 11.41 15.31 -1.86
C PHE A 64 11.39 13.91 -1.26
N THR A 65 10.53 13.65 -0.27
CA THR A 65 10.38 12.32 0.35
C THR A 65 9.84 11.29 -0.65
N VAL A 66 8.80 11.62 -1.41
CA VAL A 66 8.23 10.73 -2.45
C VAL A 66 9.23 10.52 -3.60
N ARG A 67 9.90 11.57 -4.05
CA ARG A 67 10.92 11.47 -5.11
C ARG A 67 12.11 10.62 -4.66
N GLY A 68 12.51 10.69 -3.39
CA GLY A 68 13.54 9.83 -2.79
C GLY A 68 13.13 8.36 -2.69
N ALA A 69 11.87 8.09 -2.33
CA ALA A 69 11.33 6.72 -2.25
C ALA A 69 11.25 6.03 -3.63
N SER A 70 10.88 6.78 -4.67
CA SER A 70 10.76 6.24 -6.04
C SER A 70 12.06 5.66 -6.62
N ARG A 71 13.22 6.19 -6.23
CA ARG A 71 14.53 5.68 -6.69
C ARG A 71 14.87 4.33 -6.04
N ARG A 72 14.52 4.14 -4.76
CA ARG A 72 14.75 2.86 -4.05
C ARG A 72 13.78 1.78 -4.49
N ALA A 73 12.53 2.15 -4.79
CA ALA A 73 11.54 1.22 -5.34
C ALA A 73 11.98 0.67 -6.71
N ARG A 74 12.50 1.52 -7.61
CA ARG A 74 13.00 1.07 -8.92
C ARG A 74 14.16 0.10 -8.82
N ALA A 75 15.10 0.31 -7.89
CA ALA A 75 16.19 -0.63 -7.65
C ALA A 75 15.68 -2.00 -7.19
N ARG A 76 14.73 -2.02 -6.25
CA ARG A 76 14.07 -3.26 -5.79
C ARG A 76 13.29 -3.99 -6.90
N PHE A 77 12.59 -3.24 -7.75
CA PHE A 77 11.89 -3.81 -8.91
C PHE A 77 12.85 -4.32 -9.99
N GLU A 78 13.99 -3.68 -10.18
CA GLU A 78 15.01 -4.11 -11.14
C GLU A 78 15.77 -5.34 -10.63
N GLU A 79 16.04 -5.42 -9.32
CA GLU A 79 16.55 -6.63 -8.65
C GLU A 79 15.57 -7.80 -8.78
N ALA A 80 14.29 -7.58 -8.51
CA ALA A 80 13.24 -8.59 -8.69
C ALA A 80 13.10 -9.01 -10.17
N ALA A 81 13.08 -8.06 -11.11
CA ALA A 81 12.98 -8.36 -12.55
C ALA A 81 14.20 -9.13 -13.07
N ARG A 82 15.41 -8.89 -12.54
CA ARG A 82 16.61 -9.67 -12.87
C ARG A 82 16.55 -11.08 -12.28
N GLN A 83 15.94 -11.25 -11.10
CA GLN A 83 15.71 -12.56 -10.49
C GLN A 83 14.67 -13.38 -11.28
N PHE A 84 13.62 -12.75 -11.80
CA PHE A 84 12.66 -13.38 -12.73
C PHE A 84 13.22 -13.63 -14.14
N GLY A 85 14.18 -12.83 -14.60
CA GLY A 85 14.80 -12.96 -15.93
C GLY A 85 15.91 -14.02 -16.03
N ARG A 86 16.37 -14.58 -14.90
CA ARG A 86 17.35 -15.67 -14.87
C ARG A 86 16.73 -16.94 -14.31
N ALA A 87 15.77 -17.50 -15.06
CA ALA A 87 15.36 -18.88 -14.86
C ALA A 87 16.57 -19.80 -15.11
N PRO A 88 17.05 -20.57 -14.12
CA PRO A 88 17.91 -21.70 -14.41
C PRO A 88 17.03 -22.82 -14.98
N SER A 89 17.37 -23.27 -16.17
CA SER A 89 16.85 -24.50 -16.74
C SER A 89 17.14 -25.68 -15.79
N MET A 90 16.07 -26.36 -15.38
CA MET A 90 16.02 -27.78 -15.04
C MET A 90 17.00 -28.32 -13.99
N SER A 91 16.56 -28.43 -12.73
CA SER A 91 16.52 -29.70 -11.99
C SER A 91 15.74 -29.56 -10.67
N GLY A 92 14.66 -30.33 -10.52
CA GLY A 92 14.00 -30.73 -9.26
C GLY A 92 13.91 -29.71 -8.11
N GLY A 93 12.72 -29.13 -7.90
CA GLY A 93 12.43 -28.35 -6.68
C GLY A 93 11.13 -27.56 -6.74
N THR A 94 9.99 -28.24 -6.80
CA THR A 94 8.63 -27.64 -6.78
C THR A 94 8.19 -27.12 -5.41
N THR A 95 9.09 -26.78 -4.49
CA THR A 95 8.70 -26.50 -3.08
C THR A 95 9.10 -25.13 -2.54
N ALA A 96 10.06 -24.41 -3.13
CA ALA A 96 10.57 -23.17 -2.53
C ALA A 96 9.92 -21.89 -3.07
N GLU A 97 9.51 -21.85 -4.34
CA GLU A 97 8.88 -20.66 -4.94
C GLU A 97 7.37 -20.62 -4.64
N GLU A 98 6.70 -21.77 -4.70
CA GLU A 98 5.28 -21.93 -4.39
C GLU A 98 4.98 -21.79 -2.88
N ALA A 99 5.88 -22.25 -1.99
CA ALA A 99 5.75 -22.00 -0.56
C ALA A 99 5.87 -20.50 -0.20
N ARG A 100 6.74 -19.75 -0.89
CA ARG A 100 6.91 -18.31 -0.67
C ARG A 100 5.67 -17.51 -1.10
N THR A 101 5.02 -17.90 -2.19
CA THR A 101 3.77 -17.23 -2.63
C THR A 101 2.60 -17.55 -1.72
N VAL A 102 2.52 -18.78 -1.18
CA VAL A 102 1.53 -19.17 -0.17
C VAL A 102 1.73 -18.39 1.13
N ASP A 103 2.97 -18.23 1.59
CA ASP A 103 3.31 -17.43 2.76
C ASP A 103 2.94 -15.94 2.56
N GLU A 104 3.23 -15.36 1.40
CA GLU A 104 2.89 -13.96 1.09
C GLU A 104 1.37 -13.72 1.05
N VAL A 105 0.61 -14.66 0.48
CA VAL A 105 -0.86 -14.61 0.46
C VAL A 105 -1.44 -14.79 1.87
N ARG A 106 -0.83 -15.65 2.70
CA ARG A 106 -1.19 -15.80 4.11
C ARG A 106 -0.95 -14.51 4.87
N ASP A 107 0.21 -13.89 4.71
CA ASP A 107 0.59 -12.66 5.40
C ASP A 107 -0.35 -11.50 5.04
N LEU A 108 -0.76 -11.38 3.76
CA LEU A 108 -1.74 -10.38 3.33
C LEU A 108 -3.12 -10.58 3.99
N LYS A 109 -3.58 -11.84 4.09
CA LYS A 109 -4.86 -12.17 4.76
C LYS A 109 -4.79 -11.95 6.27
N LEU A 110 -3.64 -12.20 6.89
CA LEU A 110 -3.40 -11.90 8.30
C LEU A 110 -3.43 -10.39 8.55
N ASP A 111 -2.75 -9.59 7.72
CA ASP A 111 -2.80 -8.12 7.81
C ASP A 111 -4.25 -7.60 7.73
N HIS A 112 -5.03 -8.11 6.78
CA HIS A 112 -6.43 -7.77 6.66
C HIS A 112 -7.25 -8.14 7.91
N SER A 113 -7.00 -9.33 8.46
CA SER A 113 -7.67 -9.80 9.68
C SER A 113 -7.35 -8.90 10.88
N PHE A 114 -6.10 -8.47 11.04
CA PHE A 114 -5.71 -7.54 12.10
C PHE A 114 -6.33 -6.15 11.91
N LYS A 115 -6.45 -5.67 10.68
CA LYS A 115 -7.14 -4.40 10.39
C LYS A 115 -8.62 -4.45 10.79
N ILE A 116 -9.32 -5.56 10.54
CA ILE A 116 -10.71 -5.75 10.98
C ILE A 116 -10.79 -5.66 12.51
N ILE A 117 -9.92 -6.35 13.23
CA ILE A 117 -9.87 -6.30 14.71
C ILE A 117 -9.65 -4.87 15.21
N GLN A 118 -8.76 -4.09 14.59
CA GLN A 118 -8.53 -2.68 14.95
C GLN A 118 -9.76 -1.79 14.72
N VAL A 119 -10.51 -2.02 13.64
CA VAL A 119 -11.76 -1.29 13.40
C VAL A 119 -12.78 -1.64 14.47
N GLN A 120 -12.92 -2.92 14.81
CA GLN A 120 -13.89 -3.35 15.82
C GLN A 120 -13.51 -2.96 17.24
N GLU A 121 -12.21 -2.88 17.57
CA GLU A 121 -11.74 -2.33 18.85
C GLU A 121 -12.19 -0.87 19.02
N ARG A 122 -12.09 -0.07 17.96
CA ARG A 122 -12.59 1.31 17.97
C ARG A 122 -14.10 1.35 18.20
N VAL A 123 -14.86 0.48 17.53
CA VAL A 123 -16.31 0.36 17.73
C VAL A 123 -16.65 0.00 19.18
N VAL A 124 -15.92 -0.94 19.78
CA VAL A 124 -16.09 -1.30 21.20
C VAL A 124 -15.85 -0.08 22.08
N ARG A 125 -14.74 0.64 21.91
CA ARG A 125 -14.43 1.83 22.72
C ARG A 125 -15.45 2.94 22.58
N GLU A 126 -15.99 3.15 21.38
CA GLU A 126 -16.98 4.20 21.11
C GLU A 126 -18.34 3.91 21.74
N ASN A 127 -18.72 2.64 21.81
CA ASN A 127 -20.04 2.17 22.27
C ASN A 127 -20.03 1.64 23.71
N LEU A 128 -18.86 1.49 24.33
CA LEU A 128 -18.73 1.05 25.72
C LEU A 128 -19.49 2.00 26.65
N GLY A 129 -20.42 1.45 27.44
CA GLY A 129 -21.28 2.22 28.35
C GLY A 129 -22.42 3.00 27.66
N LYS A 130 -22.58 2.88 26.34
CA LYS A 130 -23.66 3.52 25.56
C LYS A 130 -24.59 2.49 24.93
N ASP A 131 -24.01 1.56 24.16
CA ASP A 131 -24.75 0.55 23.40
C ASP A 131 -24.09 -0.84 23.63
N PRO A 132 -24.59 -1.61 24.61
CA PRO A 132 -24.02 -2.92 24.92
C PRO A 132 -24.24 -3.95 23.80
N GLU A 133 -25.27 -3.79 22.97
CA GLU A 133 -25.52 -4.72 21.84
C GLU A 133 -24.53 -4.50 20.70
N GLN A 134 -24.16 -3.24 20.41
CA GLN A 134 -23.06 -2.97 19.47
C GLN A 134 -21.74 -3.50 19.99
N VAL A 135 -21.45 -3.35 21.29
CA VAL A 135 -20.23 -3.90 21.90
C VAL A 135 -20.21 -5.42 21.77
N ALA A 136 -21.31 -6.12 22.06
CA ALA A 136 -21.40 -7.57 21.92
C ALA A 136 -21.14 -8.04 20.48
N ARG A 137 -21.74 -7.40 19.48
CA ARG A 137 -21.52 -7.72 18.06
C ARG A 137 -20.09 -7.45 17.58
N ALA A 138 -19.49 -6.36 18.04
CA ALA A 138 -18.11 -6.03 17.72
C ALA A 138 -17.14 -7.07 18.32
N LEU A 139 -17.37 -7.49 19.57
CA LEU A 139 -16.61 -8.55 20.23
C LEU A 139 -16.75 -9.90 19.54
N GLU A 140 -17.97 -10.28 19.11
CA GLU A 140 -18.20 -11.48 18.32
C GLU A 140 -17.41 -11.45 16.99
N THR A 141 -17.42 -10.32 16.30
CA THR A 141 -16.67 -10.14 15.05
C THR A 141 -15.16 -10.28 15.30
N ILE A 142 -14.64 -9.70 16.39
CA ILE A 142 -13.24 -9.85 16.80
C ILE A 142 -12.92 -11.32 17.06
N GLN A 143 -13.79 -12.05 17.76
CA GLN A 143 -13.58 -13.46 18.08
C GLN A 143 -13.53 -14.33 16.83
N ILE A 144 -14.48 -14.18 15.90
CA ILE A 144 -14.52 -14.91 14.64
C ILE A 144 -13.27 -14.61 13.80
N THR A 145 -12.91 -13.32 13.70
CA THR A 145 -11.74 -12.89 12.92
C THR A 145 -10.44 -13.42 13.53
N ALA A 146 -10.31 -13.40 14.85
CA ALA A 146 -9.15 -13.92 15.56
C ALA A 146 -9.03 -15.45 15.42
N ALA A 147 -10.14 -16.19 15.45
CA ALA A 147 -10.16 -17.63 15.21
C ALA A 147 -9.66 -17.97 13.80
N ASN A 148 -10.19 -17.29 12.78
CA ASN A 148 -9.76 -17.46 11.40
C ASN A 148 -8.28 -17.11 11.19
N ALA A 149 -7.81 -15.99 11.74
CA ALA A 149 -6.41 -15.59 11.65
C ALA A 149 -5.48 -16.58 12.36
N ARG A 150 -5.91 -17.12 13.50
CA ARG A 150 -5.16 -18.14 14.24
C ARG A 150 -5.08 -19.46 13.47
N ASP A 151 -6.14 -19.87 12.80
CA ASP A 151 -6.14 -21.09 11.99
C ASP A 151 -5.20 -20.94 10.79
N MET A 152 -5.07 -19.74 10.22
CA MET A 152 -4.11 -19.44 9.17
C MET A 152 -2.65 -19.52 9.63
N LEU A 153 -2.36 -19.26 10.91
CA LEU A 153 -1.02 -19.32 11.49
C LEU A 153 -0.55 -20.75 11.80
N ARG A 154 -1.46 -21.74 11.81
CA ARG A 154 -1.06 -23.13 12.03
C ARG A 154 -0.29 -23.64 10.82
N PRO A 155 0.91 -24.23 11.01
CA PRO A 155 1.75 -24.72 9.92
C PRO A 155 1.14 -25.90 9.16
N ASP A 156 0.11 -26.54 9.70
CA ASP A 156 -0.50 -27.73 9.13
C ASP A 156 -1.90 -27.39 8.58
N GLY A 157 -1.97 -27.10 7.28
CA GLY A 157 -3.18 -27.39 6.54
C GLY A 157 -3.41 -28.89 6.65
N GLY A 158 -4.48 -29.31 7.36
CA GLY A 158 -4.71 -30.68 7.80
C GLY A 158 -4.77 -31.71 6.67
N GLU A 159 -3.61 -32.19 6.24
CA GLU A 159 -3.49 -33.48 5.59
C GLU A 159 -3.44 -34.55 6.68
N PRO A 160 -4.38 -35.50 6.74
CA PRO A 160 -4.19 -36.69 7.55
C PRO A 160 -2.87 -37.32 7.10
N VAL A 161 -1.96 -37.56 8.05
CA VAL A 161 -0.78 -38.38 7.76
C VAL A 161 -1.28 -39.74 7.29
N ALA A 162 -1.29 -39.95 5.97
CA ALA A 162 -1.53 -41.24 5.36
C ALA A 162 -0.27 -42.10 5.56
N GLY A 163 -0.02 -42.46 6.82
CA GLY A 163 0.94 -43.48 7.16
C GLY A 163 0.33 -44.83 6.78
N THR A 164 0.99 -45.57 5.89
CA THR A 164 0.71 -47.00 5.75
C THR A 164 1.07 -47.68 7.06
N VAL A 165 0.07 -48.23 7.75
CA VAL A 165 0.30 -49.15 8.88
C VAL A 165 0.91 -50.41 8.27
N VAL A 166 2.20 -50.62 8.51
CA VAL A 166 2.85 -51.92 8.23
C VAL A 166 2.49 -52.81 9.41
N ASP A 167 1.56 -53.73 9.17
CA ASP A 167 1.24 -54.82 10.09
C ASP A 167 2.34 -55.89 9.93
N GLU A 168 3.28 -55.95 10.88
CA GLU A 168 4.23 -57.06 10.96
C GLU A 168 3.57 -58.22 11.71
N GLY A 169 2.97 -59.13 10.94
CA GLY A 169 2.47 -60.43 11.42
C GLY A 169 3.59 -61.45 11.65
#